data_AF-A0AAV5ISW0-F1
#
_entry.id   AF-A0AAV5ISW0-F1
#
_cell.length_a   1.000
_cell.length_b   1.000
_cell.length_c   1.000
_cell.angle_alpha   90.00
_cell.angle_beta   90.00
_cell.angle_gamma   90.00
#
_symmetry.space_group_name_H-M   'P 1'
#
loop_
_entity.id
_entity.type
_entity.pdbx_description
1 polymer ?
#
loop_
_entity_poly.entity_id
_entity_poly.type
_entity_poly.pdbx_seq_one_letter_code
_entity_poly.pdbx_strand_id
1 'polypeptide(L)'
;MCTQKPPHDYSQQLYDKYREDFEEYINSTVLPSLREKHDEFMLRELVKRWANHKVMVRWLSRFFHYLDRYFIARRSLPALNEVGLTCFRNQVYNDVKDEVRDAVIKLIDKEREGEQVDRALLKNVLDIFVDIGMGKMEQYEKDFESSFLKDTGGYYSRKASIWILEDSCPDYMLKCEECLKKERERVSHYLHLSSEPKLVEKVQQELLVVFAGQLLEKEHSGCKALLRDDKVDDLSRMKKLARRLLFDRSANDEHERSILTKLKQQCGGQFTSKMEGMVTDLTLARENQTSFEDYLSTNPAAHPGIDLTVTVLTTGFWPSYKSFDLNLPAEMVKCVEVFKGFYETKTKHRKLTWIYSLGTCHINGKFEQKTIELIVSTYQAAVLLLFNSSNRLSYSEIMAQLNLTHEDLVRLLHSLSCAKYKILTKEPNTRTISQTDSFEFNFKFTDRMRRIKIPLLPVDERKKVVEDVDKDRRYAIDAAIVRIMKSRKVLGHQQLVSECVEQLSRMFKPNTRTISQTDSFEFNSKFTDRMRRIKIPLPPVDERKKVVEDVDKDRRYAIDAAIVRIMKSRKVLAHQQLVSECVEQLSRMFKVIFAINFLLLITSDGTCSLILKQLRSGWKISSLETI
;
A
#
# COMPACT_ATOMS: atom_id res chain seq x y z
N MET A 1 25.68 53.36 -32.33
CA MET A 1 25.00 53.82 -31.10
C MET A 1 25.70 53.29 -29.84
N CYS A 2 25.97 51.99 -29.72
CA CYS A 2 26.54 51.39 -28.49
C CYS A 2 28.08 51.21 -28.47
N THR A 3 28.81 51.71 -29.48
CA THR A 3 30.28 51.57 -29.63
C THR A 3 31.01 52.91 -29.66
N GLN A 4 30.27 54.02 -29.54
CA GLN A 4 30.81 55.37 -29.63
C GLN A 4 31.37 55.81 -28.26
N LYS A 5 32.32 56.74 -28.25
CA LYS A 5 32.88 57.29 -27.01
C LYS A 5 31.91 58.32 -26.40
N PRO A 6 31.88 58.49 -25.07
CA PRO A 6 31.11 59.56 -24.43
C PRO A 6 31.44 60.93 -25.07
N PRO A 7 30.44 61.79 -25.35
CA PRO A 7 29.03 61.75 -24.93
C PRO A 7 28.07 61.00 -25.89
N HIS A 8 28.57 60.36 -26.94
CA HIS A 8 27.73 59.72 -27.98
C HIS A 8 27.49 58.21 -27.74
N ASP A 9 27.78 57.70 -26.54
CA ASP A 9 27.40 56.34 -26.14
C ASP A 9 25.94 56.33 -25.67
N TYR A 10 25.06 55.82 -26.52
CA TYR A 10 23.61 55.79 -26.26
C TYR A 10 23.17 54.49 -25.56
N SER A 11 24.09 53.65 -25.08
CA SER A 11 23.76 52.32 -24.54
C SER A 11 22.81 52.39 -23.33
N GLN A 12 23.00 53.34 -22.42
CA GLN A 12 22.11 53.53 -21.26
C GLN A 12 20.71 53.99 -21.71
N GLN A 13 20.65 55.00 -22.59
CA GLN A 13 19.39 55.53 -23.09
C GLN A 13 18.58 54.48 -23.85
N LEU A 14 19.25 53.61 -24.63
CA LEU A 14 18.59 52.50 -25.32
C LEU A 14 18.04 51.44 -24.35
N TYR A 15 18.75 51.17 -23.24
CA TYR A 15 18.26 50.25 -22.21
C TYR A 15 17.03 50.79 -21.48
N ASP A 16 17.05 52.08 -21.12
CA ASP A 16 15.93 52.73 -20.45
C ASP A 16 14.73 52.86 -21.40
N LYS A 17 14.98 53.24 -22.65
CA LYS A 17 13.94 53.36 -23.69
C LYS A 17 13.28 52.02 -24.01
N TYR A 18 14.04 50.92 -24.03
CA TYR A 18 13.48 49.58 -24.18
C TYR A 18 12.41 49.29 -23.13
N ARG A 19 12.67 49.63 -21.85
CA ARG A 19 11.69 49.46 -20.78
C ARG A 19 10.48 50.34 -21.03
N GLU A 20 10.69 51.64 -21.24
CA GLU A 20 9.62 52.64 -21.45
C GLU A 20 8.65 52.21 -22.56
N ASP A 21 9.16 51.71 -23.69
CA ASP A 21 8.33 51.30 -24.82
C ASP A 21 7.43 50.10 -24.48
N PHE A 22 7.91 49.16 -23.65
CA PHE A 22 7.06 48.08 -23.13
C PHE A 22 5.97 48.60 -22.19
N GLU A 23 6.31 49.55 -21.31
CA GLU A 23 5.36 50.13 -20.35
C GLU A 23 4.28 50.94 -21.09
N GLU A 24 4.67 51.71 -22.11
CA GLU A 24 3.74 52.45 -22.97
C GLU A 24 2.80 51.50 -23.73
N TYR A 25 3.31 50.42 -24.33
CA TYR A 25 2.50 49.40 -25.00
C TYR A 25 1.51 48.73 -24.02
N ILE A 26 1.97 48.39 -22.82
CA ILE A 26 1.14 47.75 -21.81
C ILE A 26 -0.01 48.68 -21.39
N ASN A 27 0.30 49.93 -21.08
CA ASN A 27 -0.68 50.90 -20.57
C ASN A 27 -1.68 51.34 -21.65
N SER A 28 -1.23 51.54 -22.89
CA SER A 28 -2.09 52.02 -23.98
C SER A 28 -2.96 50.92 -24.58
N THR A 29 -2.49 49.67 -24.60
CA THR A 29 -3.11 48.62 -25.43
C THR A 29 -3.49 47.37 -24.64
N VAL A 30 -2.62 46.89 -23.74
CA VAL A 30 -2.83 45.60 -23.05
C VAL A 30 -3.84 45.74 -21.92
N LEU A 31 -3.61 46.67 -20.99
CA LEU A 31 -4.49 46.85 -19.82
C LEU A 31 -5.92 47.26 -20.20
N PRO A 32 -6.17 48.22 -21.12
CA PRO A 32 -7.53 48.56 -21.52
C PRO A 32 -8.27 47.36 -22.11
N SER A 33 -7.60 46.59 -22.99
CA SER A 33 -8.19 45.42 -23.64
C SER A 33 -8.52 44.27 -22.67
N LEU A 34 -7.84 44.21 -21.51
CA LEU A 34 -8.13 43.22 -20.47
C LEU A 34 -9.27 43.69 -19.57
N ARG A 35 -9.28 44.97 -19.17
CA ARG A 35 -10.30 45.56 -18.29
C ARG A 35 -11.69 45.61 -18.92
N GLU A 36 -11.77 45.68 -20.24
CA GLU A 36 -13.05 45.62 -20.98
C GLU A 36 -13.69 44.23 -21.01
N LYS A 37 -12.94 43.16 -20.64
CA LYS A 37 -13.40 41.77 -20.73
C LYS A 37 -13.49 41.15 -19.35
N HIS A 38 -14.39 40.19 -19.19
CA HIS A 38 -14.59 39.45 -17.94
C HIS A 38 -14.63 37.93 -18.15
N ASP A 39 -14.47 37.18 -17.06
CA ASP A 39 -14.52 35.71 -17.03
C ASP A 39 -13.67 35.06 -18.16
N GLU A 40 -14.23 34.12 -18.91
CA GLU A 40 -13.51 33.35 -19.94
C GLU A 40 -12.96 34.23 -21.08
N PHE A 41 -13.66 35.31 -21.45
CA PHE A 41 -13.19 36.21 -22.51
C PHE A 41 -11.95 36.99 -22.08
N MET A 42 -11.86 37.35 -20.80
CA MET A 42 -10.66 37.94 -20.21
C MET A 42 -9.49 36.94 -20.22
N LEU A 43 -9.75 35.68 -19.86
CA LEU A 43 -8.73 34.62 -19.90
C LEU A 43 -8.15 34.42 -21.31
N ARG A 44 -9.01 34.36 -22.33
CA ARG A 44 -8.60 34.22 -23.73
C ARG A 44 -7.76 35.42 -24.19
N GLU A 45 -8.16 36.62 -23.80
CA GLU A 45 -7.40 37.83 -24.13
C GLU A 45 -6.05 37.85 -23.42
N LEU A 46 -6.00 37.48 -22.13
CA LEU A 46 -4.75 37.41 -21.38
C LEU A 46 -3.75 36.44 -22.01
N VAL A 47 -4.20 35.24 -22.39
CA VAL A 47 -3.34 34.25 -23.08
C VAL A 47 -2.81 34.81 -24.40
N LYS A 48 -3.67 35.47 -25.19
CA LYS A 48 -3.28 36.10 -26.45
C LYS A 48 -2.25 37.22 -26.23
N ARG A 49 -2.49 38.11 -25.26
CA ARG A 49 -1.59 39.23 -24.94
C ARG A 49 -0.25 38.74 -24.40
N TRP A 50 -0.26 37.72 -23.54
CA TRP A 50 0.97 37.10 -23.05
C TRP A 50 1.78 36.45 -24.17
N ALA A 51 1.14 35.71 -25.08
CA ALA A 51 1.82 35.10 -26.23
C ALA A 51 2.46 36.17 -27.13
N ASN A 52 1.73 37.24 -27.45
CA ASN A 52 2.25 38.37 -28.23
C ASN A 52 3.42 39.06 -27.52
N HIS A 53 3.30 39.27 -26.22
CA HIS A 53 4.35 39.87 -25.40
C HIS A 53 5.63 39.03 -25.41
N LYS A 54 5.53 37.71 -25.24
CA LYS A 54 6.67 36.79 -25.34
C LYS A 54 7.37 36.86 -26.71
N VAL A 55 6.59 36.97 -27.79
CA VAL A 55 7.14 37.14 -29.14
C VAL A 55 7.89 38.47 -29.26
N MET A 56 7.31 39.55 -28.75
CA MET A 56 7.92 40.89 -28.78
C MET A 56 9.24 40.92 -27.98
N VAL A 57 9.24 40.39 -26.75
CA VAL A 57 10.44 40.28 -25.91
C VAL A 57 11.52 39.46 -26.61
N ARG A 58 11.17 38.32 -27.22
CA ARG A 58 12.13 37.46 -27.94
C ARG A 58 12.78 38.19 -29.12
N TRP A 59 12.02 38.93 -29.91
CA TRP A 59 12.55 39.65 -31.08
C TRP A 59 13.36 40.87 -30.67
N LEU A 60 12.86 41.70 -29.75
CA LEU A 60 13.58 42.89 -29.31
C LEU A 60 14.88 42.53 -28.58
N SER A 61 14.89 41.49 -27.75
CA SER A 61 16.13 40.97 -27.13
C SER A 61 17.14 40.49 -28.18
N ARG A 62 16.67 39.98 -29.33
CA ARG A 62 17.56 39.55 -30.43
C ARG A 62 18.12 40.74 -31.21
N PHE A 63 17.31 41.76 -31.48
CA PHE A 63 17.77 42.98 -32.15
C PHE A 63 18.79 43.74 -31.30
N PHE A 64 18.55 43.83 -30.00
CA PHE A 64 19.44 44.50 -29.04
C PHE A 64 20.43 43.54 -28.36
N HIS A 65 20.73 42.39 -28.98
CA HIS A 65 21.66 41.39 -28.41
C HIS A 65 23.05 41.97 -28.11
N TYR A 66 23.50 42.97 -28.88
CA TYR A 66 24.76 43.68 -28.60
C TYR A 66 24.72 44.36 -27.23
N LEU A 67 23.58 44.94 -26.85
CA LEU A 67 23.38 45.61 -25.57
C LEU A 67 23.45 44.60 -24.41
N ASP A 68 22.77 43.45 -24.54
CA ASP A 68 22.84 42.33 -23.60
C ASP A 68 24.28 41.82 -23.42
N ARG A 69 25.00 41.60 -24.53
CA ARG A 69 26.32 40.96 -24.51
C ARG A 69 27.43 41.84 -23.93
N TYR A 70 27.39 43.15 -24.16
CA TYR A 70 28.51 44.03 -23.83
C TYR A 70 28.18 45.08 -22.76
N PHE A 71 27.05 45.78 -22.88
CA PHE A 71 26.71 46.86 -21.96
C PHE A 71 26.13 46.33 -20.65
N ILE A 72 25.12 45.47 -20.73
CA ILE A 72 24.43 44.86 -19.58
C ILE A 72 25.38 43.96 -18.81
N ALA A 73 26.13 43.09 -19.52
CA ALA A 73 27.13 42.21 -18.91
C ALA A 73 28.23 42.97 -18.14
N ARG A 74 28.66 44.14 -18.63
CA ARG A 74 29.71 44.95 -17.98
C ARG A 74 29.21 45.69 -16.73
N ARG A 75 27.92 45.97 -16.66
CA ARG A 75 27.29 46.72 -15.55
C ARG A 75 26.49 45.84 -14.59
N SER A 76 26.46 44.53 -14.82
CA SER A 76 25.66 43.56 -14.04
C SER A 76 24.19 43.94 -13.94
N LEU A 77 23.61 44.47 -15.02
CA LEU A 77 22.19 44.81 -15.10
C LEU A 77 21.35 43.57 -15.47
N PRO A 78 20.03 43.57 -15.20
CA PRO A 78 19.12 42.53 -15.69
C PRO A 78 19.14 42.43 -17.22
N ALA A 79 19.04 41.21 -17.74
CA ALA A 79 19.00 41.00 -19.19
C ALA A 79 17.72 41.57 -19.82
N LEU A 80 17.76 41.99 -21.09
CA LEU A 80 16.58 42.56 -21.77
C LEU A 80 15.36 41.63 -21.77
N ASN A 81 15.60 40.32 -21.86
CA ASN A 81 14.55 39.32 -21.75
C ASN A 81 13.90 39.35 -20.35
N GLU A 82 14.73 39.41 -19.29
CA GLU A 82 14.25 39.51 -17.91
C GLU A 82 13.48 40.82 -17.66
N VAL A 83 13.98 41.95 -18.18
CA VAL A 83 13.29 43.25 -18.10
C VAL A 83 11.93 43.18 -18.78
N GLY A 84 11.85 42.67 -20.00
CA GLY A 84 10.61 42.57 -20.76
C GLY A 84 9.56 41.69 -20.08
N LEU A 85 9.96 40.56 -19.50
CA LEU A 85 9.05 39.70 -18.72
C LEU A 85 8.62 40.37 -17.40
N THR A 86 9.54 41.09 -16.74
CA THR A 86 9.26 41.80 -15.48
C THR A 86 8.26 42.95 -15.67
N CYS A 87 8.31 43.66 -16.80
CA CYS A 87 7.32 44.70 -17.13
C CYS A 87 5.90 44.12 -17.15
N PHE A 88 5.69 43.00 -17.84
CA PHE A 88 4.39 42.34 -17.88
C PHE A 88 3.97 41.82 -16.51
N ARG A 89 4.90 41.22 -15.75
CA ARG A 89 4.63 40.75 -14.39
C ARG A 89 4.12 41.88 -13.48
N ASN A 90 4.84 42.99 -13.48
CA ASN A 90 4.60 44.07 -12.53
C ASN A 90 3.35 44.88 -12.86
N GLN A 91 3.06 45.09 -14.15
CA GLN A 91 1.97 45.96 -14.58
C GLN A 91 0.70 45.21 -14.96
N VAL A 92 0.81 44.05 -15.60
CA VAL A 92 -0.36 43.29 -16.05
C VAL A 92 -0.70 42.21 -15.06
N TYR A 93 0.20 41.24 -14.83
CA TYR A 93 -0.10 40.08 -14.00
C TYR A 93 -0.49 40.47 -12.58
N ASN A 94 0.25 41.36 -11.92
CA ASN A 94 -0.08 41.78 -10.56
C ASN A 94 -1.43 42.52 -10.45
N ASP A 95 -1.88 43.18 -11.52
CA ASP A 95 -3.19 43.88 -11.58
C ASP A 95 -4.33 42.87 -11.73
N VAL A 96 -4.17 41.85 -12.58
CA VAL A 96 -5.27 40.94 -12.97
C VAL A 96 -5.25 39.57 -12.28
N LYS A 97 -4.19 39.19 -11.57
CA LYS A 97 -3.98 37.81 -11.08
C LYS A 97 -5.11 37.29 -10.21
N ASP A 98 -5.71 38.15 -9.38
CA ASP A 98 -6.78 37.75 -8.46
C ASP A 98 -8.06 37.44 -9.25
N GLU A 99 -8.45 38.30 -10.19
CA GLU A 99 -9.61 38.09 -11.06
C GLU A 99 -9.42 36.87 -11.97
N VAL A 100 -8.22 36.70 -12.53
CA VAL A 100 -7.86 35.54 -13.37
C VAL A 100 -7.94 34.25 -12.58
N ARG A 101 -7.39 34.23 -11.36
CA ARG A 101 -7.46 33.06 -10.47
C ARG A 101 -8.91 32.69 -10.20
N ASP A 102 -9.74 33.66 -9.82
CA ASP A 102 -11.11 33.40 -9.43
C ASP A 102 -11.94 32.91 -10.64
N ALA A 103 -11.69 33.46 -11.84
CA ALA A 103 -12.27 32.95 -13.09
C ALA A 103 -11.82 31.52 -13.44
N VAL A 104 -10.55 31.19 -13.22
CA VAL A 104 -10.02 29.83 -13.43
C VAL A 104 -10.66 28.84 -12.46
N ILE A 105 -10.73 29.17 -11.16
CA ILE A 105 -11.37 28.32 -10.15
C ILE A 105 -12.84 28.09 -10.51
N LYS A 106 -13.57 29.13 -10.91
CA LYS A 106 -14.96 29.04 -11.37
C LYS A 106 -15.14 28.11 -12.58
N LEU A 107 -14.21 28.12 -13.54
CA LEU A 107 -14.21 27.16 -14.65
C LEU A 107 -13.94 25.73 -14.19
N ILE A 108 -13.04 25.52 -13.23
CA ILE A 108 -12.78 24.20 -12.67
C ILE A 108 -14.03 23.67 -11.95
N ASP A 109 -14.73 24.52 -11.20
CA ASP A 109 -15.98 24.15 -10.53
C ASP A 109 -17.10 23.80 -11.51
N LYS A 110 -17.22 24.51 -12.63
CA LYS A 110 -18.12 24.13 -13.73
C LYS A 110 -17.80 22.75 -14.28
N GLU A 111 -16.53 22.43 -14.49
CA GLU A 111 -16.11 21.09 -14.91
C GLU A 111 -16.41 20.03 -13.83
N ARG A 112 -16.36 20.38 -12.55
CA ARG A 112 -16.75 19.47 -11.45
C ARG A 112 -18.23 19.13 -11.48
N GLU A 113 -19.09 20.07 -11.86
CA GLU A 113 -20.52 19.84 -12.07
C GLU A 113 -20.84 19.16 -13.42
N GLY A 114 -19.83 18.91 -14.26
CA GLY A 114 -19.97 18.17 -15.52
C GLY A 114 -20.20 19.04 -16.75
N GLU A 115 -20.05 20.37 -16.63
CA GLU A 115 -20.06 21.26 -17.79
C GLU A 115 -18.80 21.06 -18.65
N GLN A 116 -18.93 21.25 -19.97
CA GLN A 116 -17.78 21.24 -20.87
C GLN A 116 -17.00 22.55 -20.74
N VAL A 117 -15.70 22.43 -20.52
CA VAL A 117 -14.78 23.57 -20.43
C VAL A 117 -13.62 23.44 -21.40
N ASP A 118 -13.08 24.57 -21.83
CA ASP A 118 -11.88 24.62 -22.67
C ASP A 118 -10.62 24.31 -21.82
N ARG A 119 -10.28 23.03 -21.74
CA ARG A 119 -9.09 22.54 -21.00
C ARG A 119 -7.78 23.12 -21.54
N ALA A 120 -7.72 23.45 -22.83
CA ALA A 120 -6.52 24.06 -23.42
C ALA A 120 -6.35 25.50 -22.95
N LEU A 121 -7.46 26.26 -22.85
CA LEU A 121 -7.44 27.59 -22.25
C LEU A 121 -6.98 27.55 -20.79
N LEU A 122 -7.55 26.65 -19.97
CA LEU A 122 -7.14 26.49 -18.57
C LEU A 122 -5.64 26.21 -18.44
N LYS A 123 -5.13 25.26 -19.23
CA LYS A 123 -3.71 24.94 -19.25
C LYS A 123 -2.85 26.15 -19.62
N ASN A 124 -3.21 26.85 -20.70
CA ASN A 124 -2.46 28.01 -21.17
C ASN A 124 -2.44 29.15 -20.13
N VAL A 125 -3.54 29.37 -19.40
CA VAL A 125 -3.60 30.39 -18.32
C VAL A 125 -2.75 29.96 -17.13
N LEU A 126 -2.84 28.70 -16.70
CA LEU A 126 -2.05 28.18 -15.58
C LEU A 126 -0.55 28.18 -15.87
N ASP A 127 -0.16 27.91 -17.12
CA ASP A 127 1.21 28.05 -17.58
C ASP A 127 1.73 29.49 -17.42
N ILE A 128 0.87 30.53 -17.46
CA ILE A 128 1.27 31.92 -17.16
C ILE A 128 1.70 32.07 -15.69
N PHE A 129 0.94 31.51 -14.75
CA PHE A 129 1.29 31.55 -13.31
C PHE A 129 2.65 30.87 -13.03
N VAL A 130 3.01 29.85 -13.82
CA VAL A 130 4.31 29.18 -13.73
C VAL A 130 5.41 30.00 -14.43
N ASP A 131 5.16 30.48 -15.64
CA ASP A 131 6.12 31.25 -16.45
C ASP A 131 6.55 32.55 -15.73
N ILE A 132 5.61 33.24 -15.08
CA ILE A 132 5.85 34.51 -14.37
C ILE A 132 6.80 34.34 -13.17
N GLY A 133 6.87 33.13 -12.61
CA GLY A 133 7.81 32.78 -11.54
C GLY A 133 9.27 32.67 -11.99
N MET A 134 9.58 32.85 -13.29
CA MET A 134 10.92 32.70 -13.87
C MET A 134 11.58 31.36 -13.46
N GLY A 135 10.77 30.29 -13.41
CA GLY A 135 11.21 28.95 -13.01
C GLY A 135 11.14 28.64 -11.51
N LYS A 136 10.75 29.60 -10.67
CA LYS A 136 10.45 29.37 -9.24
C LYS A 136 8.96 29.07 -9.03
N MET A 137 8.67 27.94 -8.40
CA MET A 137 7.29 27.48 -8.16
C MET A 137 6.54 28.31 -7.11
N GLU A 138 7.25 29.07 -6.27
CA GLU A 138 6.69 29.85 -5.16
C GLU A 138 5.56 30.80 -5.60
N GLN A 139 5.65 31.39 -6.79
CA GLN A 139 4.62 32.30 -7.29
C GLN A 139 3.33 31.55 -7.66
N TYR A 140 3.45 30.42 -8.35
CA TYR A 140 2.30 29.56 -8.64
C TYR A 140 1.65 29.05 -7.36
N GLU A 141 2.46 28.62 -6.38
CA GLU A 141 1.95 28.11 -5.11
C GLU A 141 1.19 29.19 -4.32
N LYS A 142 1.74 30.41 -4.27
CA LYS A 142 1.16 31.54 -3.54
C LYS A 142 -0.05 32.14 -4.26
N ASP A 143 0.10 32.50 -5.53
CA ASP A 143 -0.90 33.28 -6.25
C ASP A 143 -2.07 32.43 -6.75
N PHE A 144 -1.91 31.12 -6.95
CA PHE A 144 -2.97 30.22 -7.42
C PHE A 144 -3.24 29.02 -6.50
N GLU A 145 -2.24 28.16 -6.27
CA GLU A 145 -2.44 26.84 -5.65
C GLU A 145 -3.09 26.92 -4.26
N SER A 146 -2.65 27.86 -3.43
CA SER A 146 -3.16 28.04 -2.07
C SER A 146 -4.67 28.31 -2.03
N SER A 147 -5.14 29.25 -2.85
CA SER A 147 -6.55 29.59 -2.99
C SER A 147 -7.35 28.47 -3.66
N PHE A 148 -6.78 27.82 -4.68
CA PHE A 148 -7.40 26.68 -5.36
C PHE A 148 -7.64 25.50 -4.39
N LEU A 149 -6.67 25.17 -3.54
CA LEU A 149 -6.82 24.11 -2.53
C LEU A 149 -7.85 24.48 -1.46
N LYS A 150 -7.90 25.76 -1.05
CA LYS A 150 -8.90 26.26 -0.10
C LYS A 150 -10.30 26.14 -0.67
N ASP A 151 -10.50 26.61 -1.90
CA ASP A 151 -11.79 26.56 -2.59
C ASP A 151 -12.25 25.11 -2.83
N THR A 152 -11.34 24.25 -3.33
CA THR A 152 -11.58 22.82 -3.50
C THR A 152 -12.01 22.15 -2.19
N GLY A 153 -11.40 22.55 -1.07
CA GLY A 153 -11.80 22.08 0.25
C GLY A 153 -13.25 22.46 0.58
N GLY A 154 -13.60 23.73 0.38
CA GLY A 154 -14.98 24.22 0.58
C GLY A 154 -16.01 23.60 -0.36
N TYR A 155 -15.64 23.31 -1.60
CA TYR A 155 -16.47 22.58 -2.56
C TYR A 155 -16.79 21.17 -2.06
N TYR A 156 -15.77 20.37 -1.73
CA TYR A 156 -15.96 18.99 -1.30
C TYR A 156 -16.57 18.87 0.08
N SER A 157 -16.29 19.80 1.00
CA SER A 157 -16.95 19.86 2.30
C SER A 157 -18.47 20.02 2.14
N ARG A 158 -18.93 20.92 1.25
CA ARG A 158 -20.34 21.10 0.93
C ARG A 158 -20.95 19.85 0.28
N LYS A 159 -20.32 19.29 -0.75
CA LYS A 159 -20.80 18.06 -1.41
C LYS A 159 -20.88 16.88 -0.44
N ALA A 160 -19.85 16.67 0.38
CA ALA A 160 -19.82 15.62 1.38
C ALA A 160 -20.95 15.75 2.41
N SER A 161 -21.25 16.98 2.84
CA SER A 161 -22.34 17.27 3.80
C SER A 161 -23.73 16.93 3.24
N ILE A 162 -23.91 17.01 1.93
CA ILE A 162 -25.15 16.59 1.25
C ILE A 162 -25.16 15.07 1.07
N TRP A 163 -24.09 14.51 0.49
CA TRP A 163 -24.00 13.07 0.21
C TRP A 163 -24.07 12.21 1.47
N ILE A 164 -23.53 12.67 2.60
CA ILE A 164 -23.58 11.91 3.85
C ILE A 164 -25.01 11.72 4.36
N LEU A 165 -25.92 12.65 4.05
CA LEU A 165 -27.33 12.57 4.41
C LEU A 165 -28.08 11.70 3.40
N GLU A 166 -27.95 12.02 2.10
CA GLU A 166 -28.74 11.43 1.02
C GLU A 166 -28.32 10.01 0.62
N ASP A 167 -27.02 9.73 0.58
CA ASP A 167 -26.51 8.50 -0.03
C ASP A 167 -26.30 7.36 0.97
N SER A 168 -26.32 6.11 0.48
CA SER A 168 -25.82 4.99 1.28
C SER A 168 -24.29 5.06 1.42
N CYS A 169 -23.71 4.50 2.50
CA CYS A 169 -22.24 4.49 2.66
C CYS A 169 -21.49 3.91 1.44
N PRO A 170 -21.92 2.82 0.79
CA PRO A 170 -21.34 2.36 -0.48
C PRO A 170 -21.35 3.40 -1.59
N ASP A 171 -22.49 4.04 -1.82
CA ASP A 171 -22.66 4.99 -2.92
C ASP A 171 -21.83 6.25 -2.65
N TYR A 172 -21.79 6.70 -1.39
CA TYR A 172 -20.90 7.74 -0.92
C TYR A 172 -19.44 7.40 -1.21
N MET A 173 -19.00 6.20 -0.83
CA MET A 173 -17.62 5.74 -1.03
C MET A 173 -17.25 5.65 -2.51
N LEU A 174 -18.17 5.19 -3.37
CA LEU A 174 -18.00 5.17 -4.81
C LEU A 174 -17.84 6.58 -5.37
N LYS A 175 -18.69 7.53 -4.95
CA LYS A 175 -18.58 8.94 -5.34
C LYS A 175 -17.24 9.54 -4.89
N CYS A 176 -16.75 9.21 -3.69
CA CYS A 176 -15.44 9.65 -3.22
C CYS A 176 -14.30 9.12 -4.09
N GLU A 177 -14.32 7.83 -4.45
CA GLU A 177 -13.31 7.24 -5.34
C GLU A 177 -13.33 7.89 -6.73
N GLU A 178 -14.52 8.12 -7.27
CA GLU A 178 -14.69 8.79 -8.56
C GLU A 178 -14.19 10.24 -8.53
N CYS A 179 -14.48 10.98 -7.45
CA CYS A 179 -13.97 12.34 -7.26
C CYS A 179 -12.45 12.37 -7.22
N LEU A 180 -11.81 11.49 -6.46
CA LEU A 180 -10.36 11.40 -6.38
C LEU A 180 -9.73 11.04 -7.73
N LYS A 181 -10.39 10.18 -8.53
CA LYS A 181 -9.95 9.85 -9.88
C LYS A 181 -10.05 11.08 -10.79
N LYS A 182 -11.18 11.77 -10.80
CA LYS A 182 -11.40 12.98 -11.62
C LYS A 182 -10.42 14.10 -11.27
N GLU A 183 -10.11 14.32 -9.99
CA GLU A 183 -9.13 15.34 -9.58
C GLU A 183 -7.70 14.99 -10.04
N ARG A 184 -7.29 13.72 -9.99
CA ARG A 184 -6.00 13.29 -10.58
C ARG A 184 -5.96 13.51 -12.09
N GLU A 185 -7.05 13.20 -12.78
CA GLU A 185 -7.16 13.46 -14.20
C GLU A 185 -7.04 14.96 -14.49
N ARG A 186 -7.70 15.85 -13.73
CA ARG A 186 -7.56 17.30 -13.87
C ARG A 186 -6.11 17.77 -13.76
N VAL A 187 -5.37 17.22 -12.80
CA VAL A 187 -3.94 17.51 -12.67
C VAL A 187 -3.17 17.07 -13.92
N SER A 188 -3.43 15.87 -14.42
CA SER A 188 -2.78 15.39 -15.64
C SER A 188 -3.11 16.23 -16.88
N HIS A 189 -4.27 16.89 -16.95
CA HIS A 189 -4.69 17.64 -18.13
C HIS A 189 -4.13 19.07 -18.13
N TYR A 190 -4.26 19.80 -17.01
CA TYR A 190 -3.98 21.25 -17.01
C TYR A 190 -3.33 21.82 -15.72
N LEU A 191 -3.33 21.14 -14.57
CA LEU A 191 -2.61 21.65 -13.38
C LEU A 191 -1.14 21.21 -13.37
N HIS A 192 -0.33 21.86 -12.54
CA HIS A 192 1.05 21.44 -12.35
C HIS A 192 1.14 20.14 -11.52
N LEU A 193 2.08 19.24 -11.88
CA LEU A 193 2.25 17.93 -11.22
C LEU A 193 2.55 18.03 -9.71
N SER A 194 3.19 19.12 -9.27
CA SER A 194 3.44 19.36 -7.83
C SER A 194 2.17 19.53 -7.00
N SER A 195 1.05 19.89 -7.65
CA SER A 195 -0.25 20.07 -6.98
C SER A 195 -0.97 18.74 -6.71
N GLU A 196 -0.63 17.65 -7.41
CA GLU A 196 -1.30 16.35 -7.23
C GLU A 196 -1.31 15.86 -5.77
N PRO A 197 -0.17 15.76 -5.06
CA PRO A 197 -0.16 15.24 -3.69
C PRO A 197 -1.00 16.11 -2.75
N LYS A 198 -0.84 17.43 -2.81
CA LYS A 198 -1.55 18.39 -1.94
C LYS A 198 -3.06 18.39 -2.21
N LEU A 199 -3.45 18.34 -3.48
CA LEU A 199 -4.86 18.29 -3.91
C LEU A 199 -5.53 16.99 -3.46
N VAL A 200 -4.89 15.85 -3.74
CA VAL A 200 -5.43 14.54 -3.37
C VAL A 200 -5.57 14.43 -1.85
N GLU A 201 -4.59 14.89 -1.08
CA GLU A 201 -4.67 14.93 0.38
C GLU A 201 -5.84 15.79 0.85
N LYS A 202 -5.99 17.02 0.32
CA LYS A 202 -7.07 17.93 0.70
C LYS A 202 -8.45 17.34 0.42
N VAL A 203 -8.65 16.74 -0.75
CA VAL A 203 -9.93 16.11 -1.13
C VAL A 203 -10.22 14.89 -0.25
N GLN A 204 -9.21 14.08 0.08
CA GLN A 204 -9.38 12.94 0.99
C GLN A 204 -9.76 13.39 2.40
N GLN A 205 -9.15 14.47 2.89
CA GLN A 205 -9.46 15.02 4.21
C GLN A 205 -10.94 15.41 4.31
N GLU A 206 -11.43 16.21 3.35
CA GLU A 206 -12.81 16.71 3.38
C GLU A 206 -13.85 15.61 3.14
N LEU A 207 -13.59 14.68 2.21
CA LEU A 207 -14.55 13.62 1.86
C LEU A 207 -14.55 12.45 2.85
N LEU A 208 -13.39 12.00 3.32
CA LEU A 208 -13.28 10.73 4.04
C LEU A 208 -12.99 10.93 5.52
N VAL A 209 -12.09 11.85 5.86
CA VAL A 209 -11.62 12.01 7.24
C VAL A 209 -12.66 12.73 8.10
N VAL A 210 -13.19 13.85 7.62
CA VAL A 210 -14.19 14.65 8.36
C VAL A 210 -15.45 13.83 8.69
N PHE A 211 -15.92 13.03 7.73
CA PHE A 211 -17.16 12.26 7.86
C PHE A 211 -16.96 10.82 8.31
N ALA A 212 -15.72 10.39 8.63
CA ALA A 212 -15.41 9.02 9.00
C ALA A 212 -16.33 8.49 10.12
N GLY A 213 -16.52 9.25 11.20
CA GLY A 213 -17.40 8.84 12.30
C GLY A 213 -18.85 8.62 11.86
N GLN A 214 -19.41 9.56 11.11
CA GLN A 214 -20.81 9.51 10.65
C GLN A 214 -21.04 8.38 9.63
N LEU A 215 -20.08 8.14 8.72
CA LEU A 215 -20.13 7.03 7.76
C LEU A 215 -20.14 5.66 8.44
N LEU A 216 -19.41 5.53 9.55
CA LEU A 216 -19.36 4.31 10.34
C LEU A 216 -20.65 4.08 11.14
N GLU A 217 -21.23 5.15 11.66
CA GLU A 217 -22.37 5.16 12.58
C GLU A 217 -23.74 5.15 11.89
N LYS A 218 -23.82 5.30 10.55
CA LYS A 218 -25.09 5.41 9.82
C LYS A 218 -25.99 4.17 10.00
N GLU A 219 -27.20 4.36 10.53
CA GLU A 219 -28.08 3.31 11.08
C GLU A 219 -28.55 2.22 10.07
N HIS A 220 -28.48 2.48 8.76
CA HIS A 220 -28.97 1.55 7.73
C HIS A 220 -27.99 1.27 6.57
N SER A 221 -26.84 1.93 6.53
CA SER A 221 -25.81 1.71 5.51
C SER A 221 -24.39 1.81 6.04
N GLY A 222 -24.19 2.15 7.31
CA GLY A 222 -22.88 2.13 7.97
C GLY A 222 -22.35 0.70 8.13
N CYS A 223 -21.26 0.55 8.87
CA CYS A 223 -20.56 -0.73 8.99
C CYS A 223 -21.48 -1.87 9.42
N LYS A 224 -22.40 -1.59 10.34
CA LYS A 224 -23.34 -2.57 10.89
C LYS A 224 -24.32 -3.11 9.82
N ALA A 225 -24.72 -2.29 8.85
CA ALA A 225 -25.60 -2.70 7.76
C ALA A 225 -24.84 -3.35 6.60
N LEU A 226 -23.63 -2.88 6.28
CA LEU A 226 -22.77 -3.50 5.25
C LEU A 226 -22.29 -4.89 5.62
N LEU A 227 -22.08 -5.14 6.93
CA LEU A 227 -21.82 -6.47 7.46
C LEU A 227 -23.06 -7.39 7.39
N ARG A 228 -24.27 -6.81 7.44
CA ARG A 228 -25.54 -7.55 7.42
C ARG A 228 -25.96 -7.97 5.99
N ASP A 229 -25.69 -7.13 4.99
CA ASP A 229 -26.29 -7.26 3.64
C ASP A 229 -25.34 -7.88 2.58
N ASP A 230 -24.24 -8.51 2.99
CA ASP A 230 -23.35 -9.34 2.15
C ASP A 230 -22.70 -8.63 0.93
N LYS A 231 -22.54 -7.30 0.97
CA LYS A 231 -21.89 -6.52 -0.09
C LYS A 231 -20.36 -6.56 0.00
N VAL A 232 -19.78 -7.65 -0.50
CA VAL A 232 -18.33 -7.96 -0.46
C VAL A 232 -17.47 -6.83 -1.06
N ASP A 233 -17.94 -6.20 -2.15
CA ASP A 233 -17.20 -5.11 -2.81
C ASP A 233 -17.10 -3.84 -1.95
N ASP A 234 -18.14 -3.55 -1.16
CA ASP A 234 -18.19 -2.35 -0.33
C ASP A 234 -17.37 -2.52 0.95
N LEU A 235 -17.33 -3.74 1.49
CA LEU A 235 -16.41 -4.12 2.57
C LEU A 235 -14.95 -4.09 2.10
N SER A 236 -14.69 -4.47 0.85
CA SER A 236 -13.36 -4.36 0.22
C SER A 236 -12.93 -2.91 0.05
N ARG A 237 -13.82 -2.01 -0.39
CA ARG A 237 -13.59 -0.56 -0.45
C ARG A 237 -13.27 0.03 0.91
N MET A 238 -14.04 -0.34 1.93
CA MET A 238 -13.80 0.10 3.30
C MET A 238 -12.47 -0.43 3.88
N LYS A 239 -12.12 -1.70 3.62
CA LYS A 239 -10.80 -2.26 3.99
C LYS A 239 -9.66 -1.57 3.25
N LYS A 240 -9.86 -1.19 1.98
CA LYS A 240 -8.89 -0.41 1.21
C LYS A 240 -8.74 1.01 1.76
N LEU A 241 -9.83 1.65 2.20
CA LEU A 241 -9.79 2.95 2.89
C LEU A 241 -8.99 2.84 4.20
N ALA A 242 -9.30 1.85 5.05
CA ALA A 242 -8.57 1.60 6.29
C ALA A 242 -7.08 1.31 6.00
N ARG A 243 -6.77 0.51 4.98
CA ARG A 243 -5.39 0.33 4.52
C ARG A 243 -4.76 1.64 4.05
N ARG A 244 -5.44 2.44 3.22
CA ARG A 244 -4.86 3.67 2.66
C ARG A 244 -4.59 4.71 3.75
N LEU A 245 -5.48 4.80 4.75
CA LEU A 245 -5.24 5.59 5.96
C LEU A 245 -4.00 5.10 6.73
N LEU A 246 -3.82 3.78 6.87
CA LEU A 246 -2.71 3.16 7.61
C LEU A 246 -1.36 3.09 6.85
N PHE A 247 -1.36 3.17 5.53
CA PHE A 247 -0.16 2.95 4.69
C PHE A 247 0.34 4.20 3.95
N ASP A 248 -0.52 5.18 3.64
CA ASP A 248 -0.04 6.50 3.23
C ASP A 248 0.32 7.27 4.49
N ARG A 249 1.53 7.83 4.52
CA ARG A 249 2.06 8.62 5.65
C ARG A 249 1.09 9.75 6.01
N SER A 250 0.16 9.47 6.91
CA SER A 250 -0.76 10.42 7.51
C SER A 250 -0.21 10.80 8.86
N ALA A 251 0.12 12.08 9.05
CA ALA A 251 0.81 12.62 10.21
C ALA A 251 -0.07 12.73 11.48
N ASN A 252 -1.06 11.85 11.68
CA ASN A 252 -1.89 11.92 12.87
C ASN A 252 -2.36 10.55 13.39
N ASP A 253 -1.47 9.90 14.15
CA ASP A 253 -1.70 8.63 14.85
C ASP A 253 -2.95 8.66 15.77
N GLU A 254 -3.34 9.84 16.25
CA GLU A 254 -4.50 10.03 17.15
C GLU A 254 -5.84 9.88 16.41
N HIS A 255 -5.88 10.29 15.14
CA HIS A 255 -7.07 10.13 14.30
C HIS A 255 -7.34 8.68 13.91
N GLU A 256 -6.29 7.92 13.57
CA GLU A 256 -6.41 6.49 13.27
C GLU A 256 -6.94 5.71 14.48
N ARG A 257 -6.44 6.05 15.68
CA ARG A 257 -6.89 5.48 16.95
C ARG A 257 -8.35 5.82 17.26
N SER A 258 -8.79 7.04 16.96
CA SER A 258 -10.19 7.47 17.14
C SER A 258 -11.16 6.69 16.24
N ILE A 259 -10.83 6.55 14.95
CA ILE A 259 -11.62 5.76 13.98
C ILE A 259 -11.75 4.30 14.44
N LEU A 260 -10.64 3.72 14.91
CA LEU A 260 -10.61 2.34 15.38
C LEU A 260 -11.42 2.14 16.67
N THR A 261 -11.39 3.11 17.58
CA THR A 261 -12.18 3.09 18.82
C THR A 261 -13.67 3.12 18.52
N LYS A 262 -14.10 3.96 17.57
CA LYS A 262 -15.50 3.99 17.11
C LYS A 262 -15.92 2.70 16.41
N LEU A 263 -15.04 2.13 15.58
CA LEU A 263 -15.25 0.82 14.96
C LEU A 263 -15.40 -0.30 15.99
N LYS A 264 -14.63 -0.25 17.09
CA LYS A 264 -14.68 -1.23 18.18
C LYS A 264 -16.00 -1.16 18.93
N GLN A 265 -16.51 0.04 19.19
CA GLN A 265 -17.80 0.25 19.82
C GLN A 265 -18.95 -0.30 18.97
N GLN A 266 -18.88 -0.14 17.63
CA GLN A 266 -19.98 -0.51 16.73
C GLN A 266 -19.95 -1.97 16.26
N CYS A 267 -18.76 -2.50 15.97
CA CYS A 267 -18.59 -3.84 15.38
C CYS A 267 -18.06 -4.88 16.38
N GLY A 268 -17.76 -4.46 17.62
CA GLY A 268 -17.22 -5.30 18.68
C GLY A 268 -15.70 -5.56 18.55
N GLY A 269 -15.07 -5.87 19.68
CA GLY A 269 -13.61 -6.04 19.76
C GLY A 269 -13.04 -7.18 18.92
N GLN A 270 -13.82 -8.21 18.60
CA GLN A 270 -13.35 -9.29 17.72
C GLN A 270 -13.19 -8.83 16.27
N PHE A 271 -14.02 -7.89 15.81
CA PHE A 271 -13.92 -7.35 14.45
C PHE A 271 -12.70 -6.43 14.30
N THR A 272 -12.46 -5.58 15.31
CA THR A 272 -11.34 -4.62 15.29
C THR A 272 -10.00 -5.19 15.72
N SER A 273 -9.97 -6.36 16.37
CA SER A 273 -8.75 -6.97 16.92
C SER A 273 -7.58 -7.01 15.92
N LYS A 274 -7.82 -7.37 14.65
CA LYS A 274 -6.75 -7.38 13.64
C LYS A 274 -6.24 -5.98 13.32
N MET A 275 -7.14 -5.00 13.18
CA MET A 275 -6.79 -3.60 12.90
C MET A 275 -6.07 -2.94 14.10
N GLU A 276 -6.47 -3.25 15.33
CA GLU A 276 -5.78 -2.86 16.57
C GLU A 276 -4.37 -3.40 16.64
N GLY A 277 -4.20 -4.68 16.27
CA GLY A 277 -2.89 -5.29 16.10
C GLY A 277 -2.02 -4.55 15.08
N MET A 278 -2.57 -4.16 13.92
CA MET A 278 -1.83 -3.43 12.89
C MET A 278 -1.35 -2.05 13.38
N VAL A 279 -2.19 -1.28 14.04
CA VAL A 279 -1.82 0.04 14.60
C VAL A 279 -0.74 -0.09 15.68
N THR A 280 -0.86 -1.14 16.51
CA THR A 280 0.14 -1.44 17.53
C THR A 280 1.49 -1.78 16.89
N ASP A 281 1.51 -2.63 15.86
CA ASP A 281 2.74 -2.96 15.12
C ASP A 281 3.39 -1.71 14.49
N LEU A 282 2.60 -0.79 13.91
CA LEU A 282 3.12 0.46 13.33
C LEU A 282 3.66 1.42 14.39
N THR A 283 3.02 1.49 15.57
CA THR A 283 3.53 2.30 16.69
C THR A 283 4.86 1.73 17.19
N LEU A 284 4.93 0.41 17.38
CA LEU A 284 6.14 -0.29 17.81
C LEU A 284 7.25 -0.26 16.76
N ALA A 285 6.94 -0.04 15.48
CA ALA A 285 7.95 0.03 14.43
C ALA A 285 8.94 1.18 14.67
N ARG A 286 8.49 2.33 15.19
CA ARG A 286 9.37 3.48 15.48
C ARG A 286 10.34 3.14 16.63
N GLU A 287 9.82 2.59 17.72
CA GLU A 287 10.64 2.18 18.88
C GLU A 287 11.64 1.06 18.52
N ASN A 288 11.21 0.11 17.68
CA ASN A 288 12.08 -0.96 17.19
C ASN A 288 13.18 -0.42 16.27
N GLN A 289 12.86 0.57 15.44
CA GLN A 289 13.83 1.21 14.56
C GLN A 289 14.90 1.95 15.38
N THR A 290 14.51 2.75 16.37
CA THR A 290 15.47 3.42 17.28
C THR A 290 16.34 2.41 18.02
N SER A 291 15.74 1.32 18.53
CA SER A 291 16.52 0.24 19.17
C SER A 291 17.52 -0.43 18.22
N PHE A 292 17.19 -0.52 16.93
CA PHE A 292 18.08 -1.10 15.92
C PHE A 292 19.25 -0.16 15.59
N GLU A 293 18.98 1.15 15.51
CA GLU A 293 20.01 2.19 15.34
C GLU A 293 20.99 2.21 16.53
N ASP A 294 20.49 2.06 17.76
CA ASP A 294 21.32 1.92 18.97
C ASP A 294 22.18 0.65 18.96
N TYR A 295 21.63 -0.46 18.43
CA TYR A 295 22.39 -1.70 18.26
C TYR A 295 23.52 -1.54 17.23
N LEU A 296 23.25 -0.82 16.13
CA LEU A 296 24.25 -0.55 15.10
C LEU A 296 25.35 0.41 15.60
N SER A 297 25.02 1.41 16.42
CA SER A 297 26.01 2.31 17.01
C SER A 297 26.93 1.58 17.99
N THR A 298 26.40 0.59 18.71
CA THR A 298 27.17 -0.26 19.64
C THR A 298 27.99 -1.33 18.92
N ASN A 299 27.60 -1.72 17.70
CA ASN A 299 28.28 -2.74 16.90
C ASN A 299 28.69 -2.23 15.51
N PRO A 300 29.70 -1.34 15.41
CA PRO A 300 30.11 -0.74 14.13
C PRO A 300 30.52 -1.77 13.07
N ALA A 301 31.12 -2.89 13.50
CA ALA A 301 31.54 -3.98 12.61
C ALA A 301 30.36 -4.70 11.93
N ALA A 302 29.16 -4.65 12.52
CA ALA A 302 27.95 -5.23 11.97
C ALA A 302 27.23 -4.28 10.99
N HIS A 303 27.70 -3.04 10.83
CA HIS A 303 27.02 -2.07 9.97
C HIS A 303 27.01 -2.54 8.51
N PRO A 304 25.84 -2.66 7.85
CA PRO A 304 25.76 -3.17 6.49
C PRO A 304 26.35 -2.20 5.46
N GLY A 305 26.49 -0.92 5.82
CA GLY A 305 26.97 0.15 4.93
C GLY A 305 25.85 0.79 4.11
N ILE A 306 24.59 0.44 4.42
CA ILE A 306 23.38 0.90 3.76
C ILE A 306 22.38 1.27 4.85
N ASP A 307 21.66 2.38 4.68
CA ASP A 307 20.59 2.78 5.58
C ASP A 307 19.43 1.77 5.47
N LEU A 308 19.09 1.14 6.59
CA LEU A 308 18.06 0.10 6.66
C LEU A 308 16.98 0.49 7.67
N THR A 309 15.74 0.58 7.17
CA THR A 309 14.55 0.74 8.00
C THR A 309 13.68 -0.50 7.87
N VAL A 310 13.35 -1.14 9.00
CA VAL A 310 12.56 -2.38 9.00
C VAL A 310 11.31 -2.22 9.85
N THR A 311 10.16 -2.53 9.25
CA THR A 311 8.87 -2.58 9.96
C THR A 311 8.51 -4.04 10.22
N VAL A 312 8.44 -4.43 11.49
CA VAL A 312 8.08 -5.79 11.87
C VAL A 312 6.57 -5.90 12.05
N LEU A 313 5.95 -6.85 11.35
CA LEU A 313 4.49 -7.03 11.30
C LEU A 313 4.09 -8.38 11.92
N THR A 314 3.07 -8.38 12.77
CA THR A 314 2.60 -9.59 13.45
C THR A 314 1.71 -10.44 12.53
N THR A 315 2.12 -11.69 12.30
CA THR A 315 1.34 -12.63 11.48
C THR A 315 -0.02 -12.89 12.11
N GLY A 316 -1.10 -12.75 11.33
CA GLY A 316 -2.48 -12.95 11.78
C GLY A 316 -3.30 -11.66 11.93
N PHE A 317 -2.64 -10.52 12.15
CA PHE A 317 -3.26 -9.19 12.08
C PHE A 317 -3.22 -8.63 10.67
N TRP A 318 -2.09 -8.82 9.99
CA TRP A 318 -1.88 -8.35 8.64
C TRP A 318 -2.43 -9.35 7.59
N PRO A 319 -2.80 -8.86 6.40
CA PRO A 319 -3.16 -9.70 5.27
C PRO A 319 -2.09 -10.74 4.95
N SER A 320 -2.51 -11.90 4.44
CA SER A 320 -1.54 -12.90 3.97
C SER A 320 -0.91 -12.43 2.66
N TYR A 321 0.37 -12.07 2.74
CA TYR A 321 1.18 -11.79 1.57
C TYR A 321 1.86 -13.07 1.10
N LYS A 322 1.91 -13.28 -0.22
CA LYS A 322 2.73 -14.38 -0.78
C LYS A 322 4.19 -14.01 -0.55
N SER A 323 4.90 -14.81 0.24
CA SER A 323 6.36 -14.80 0.29
C SER A 323 6.90 -15.69 -0.83
N PHE A 324 7.83 -15.16 -1.61
CA PHE A 324 8.60 -15.92 -2.58
C PHE A 324 10.05 -15.97 -2.14
N ASP A 325 10.71 -17.09 -2.38
CA ASP A 325 12.15 -17.25 -2.13
C ASP A 325 12.91 -16.50 -3.24
N LEU A 326 13.01 -15.18 -3.07
CA LEU A 326 13.81 -14.30 -3.91
C LEU A 326 15.28 -14.47 -3.54
N ASN A 327 16.12 -14.78 -4.52
CA ASN A 327 17.56 -14.72 -4.35
C ASN A 327 18.01 -13.26 -4.36
N LEU A 328 18.24 -12.70 -3.17
CA LEU A 328 18.67 -11.31 -3.01
C LEU A 328 20.15 -11.14 -3.41
N PRO A 329 20.52 -9.98 -3.97
CA PRO A 329 21.92 -9.57 -4.10
C PRO A 329 22.65 -9.54 -2.74
N ALA A 330 23.96 -9.78 -2.74
CA ALA A 330 24.78 -9.92 -1.54
C ALA A 330 24.66 -8.73 -0.58
N GLU A 331 24.57 -7.52 -1.11
CA GLU A 331 24.39 -6.28 -0.36
C GLU A 331 23.09 -6.29 0.45
N MET A 332 22.00 -6.81 -0.13
CA MET A 332 20.70 -6.89 0.52
C MET A 332 20.64 -8.06 1.52
N VAL A 333 21.32 -9.19 1.21
CA VAL A 333 21.45 -10.32 2.13
C VAL A 333 22.13 -9.89 3.43
N LYS A 334 23.20 -9.09 3.33
CA LYS A 334 23.89 -8.56 4.51
C LYS A 334 22.94 -7.75 5.41
N CYS A 335 22.10 -6.90 4.83
CA CYS A 335 21.08 -6.14 5.57
C CYS A 335 20.10 -7.05 6.32
N VAL A 336 19.62 -8.10 5.65
CA VAL A 336 18.69 -9.10 6.21
C VAL A 336 19.33 -9.84 7.39
N GLU A 337 20.59 -10.26 7.25
CA GLU A 337 21.32 -10.99 8.29
C GLU A 337 21.59 -10.14 9.53
N VAL A 338 22.03 -8.89 9.33
CA VAL A 338 22.29 -7.95 10.44
C VAL A 338 21.03 -7.69 11.25
N PHE A 339 19.90 -7.42 10.57
CA PHE A 339 18.63 -7.21 11.26
C PHE A 339 18.13 -8.47 11.96
N LYS A 340 18.30 -9.64 11.33
CA LYS A 340 17.95 -10.93 11.94
C LYS A 340 18.75 -11.17 13.22
N GLY A 341 20.06 -10.93 13.19
CA GLY A 341 20.93 -11.03 14.37
C GLY A 341 20.47 -10.12 15.50
N PHE A 342 20.17 -8.85 15.20
CA PHE A 342 19.57 -7.93 16.16
C PHE A 342 18.25 -8.46 16.74
N TYR A 343 17.32 -8.90 15.89
CA TYR A 343 15.99 -9.31 16.34
C TYR A 343 16.01 -10.59 17.19
N GLU A 344 16.95 -11.49 16.92
CA GLU A 344 17.18 -12.70 17.73
C GLU A 344 17.67 -12.38 19.15
N THR A 345 18.39 -11.26 19.35
CA THR A 345 18.75 -10.80 20.71
C THR A 345 17.53 -10.39 21.53
N LYS A 346 16.52 -9.80 20.89
CA LYS A 346 15.27 -9.37 21.54
C LYS A 346 14.29 -10.52 21.74
N THR A 347 14.15 -11.42 20.76
CA THR A 347 13.13 -12.48 20.81
C THR A 347 13.67 -13.83 20.33
N LYS A 348 13.97 -14.74 21.27
CA LYS A 348 14.51 -16.09 20.95
C LYS A 348 13.47 -17.11 20.46
N HIS A 349 12.17 -16.79 20.57
CA HIS A 349 11.07 -17.72 20.27
C HIS A 349 10.26 -17.33 19.02
N ARG A 350 10.64 -16.26 18.31
CA ARG A 350 9.92 -15.77 17.13
C ARG A 350 10.75 -16.02 15.87
N LYS A 351 10.06 -16.36 14.77
CA LYS A 351 10.67 -16.52 13.45
C LYS A 351 10.23 -15.36 12.56
N LEU A 352 11.18 -14.69 11.92
CA LEU A 352 10.91 -13.65 10.93
C LEU A 352 10.74 -14.24 9.53
N THR A 353 9.81 -13.67 8.77
CA THR A 353 9.63 -13.94 7.33
C THR A 353 9.62 -12.61 6.61
N TRP A 354 10.50 -12.45 5.62
CA TRP A 354 10.62 -11.21 4.86
C TRP A 354 9.59 -11.14 3.72
N ILE A 355 9.00 -9.95 3.54
CA ILE A 355 7.96 -9.68 2.53
C ILE A 355 8.48 -8.60 1.58
N TYR A 356 9.26 -9.02 0.58
CA TYR A 356 9.94 -8.10 -0.33
C TYR A 356 9.00 -7.29 -1.23
N SER A 357 7.76 -7.75 -1.43
CA SER A 357 6.74 -7.06 -2.23
C SER A 357 6.28 -5.72 -1.68
N LEU A 358 6.43 -5.49 -0.37
CA LEU A 358 6.06 -4.23 0.28
C LEU A 358 7.25 -3.28 0.46
N GLY A 359 8.46 -3.75 0.19
CA GLY A 359 9.67 -2.97 0.40
C GLY A 359 9.92 -1.93 -0.70
N THR A 360 10.58 -0.85 -0.30
CA THR A 360 11.01 0.25 -1.17
C THR A 360 12.50 0.47 -0.97
N CYS A 361 13.21 0.76 -2.06
CA CYS A 361 14.65 0.96 -2.07
C CYS A 361 14.99 2.27 -2.78
N HIS A 362 16.02 2.93 -2.27
CA HIS A 362 16.61 4.13 -2.84
C HIS A 362 17.98 3.76 -3.42
N ILE A 363 18.13 3.88 -4.74
CA ILE A 363 19.36 3.48 -5.45
C ILE A 363 19.91 4.67 -6.20
N ASN A 364 21.21 4.93 -6.05
CA ASN A 364 21.89 5.96 -6.82
C ASN A 364 22.39 5.38 -8.15
N GLY A 365 21.69 5.68 -9.24
CA GLY A 365 22.10 5.34 -10.60
C GLY A 365 23.15 6.34 -11.09
N LYS A 366 24.37 5.86 -11.40
CA LYS A 366 25.45 6.66 -11.99
C LYS A 366 25.31 6.66 -13.51
N PHE A 367 24.63 7.67 -14.05
CA PHE A 367 24.50 7.87 -15.50
C PHE A 367 25.58 8.84 -16.02
N GLU A 368 25.84 8.81 -17.33
CA GLU A 368 26.92 9.59 -17.97
C GLU A 368 26.78 11.10 -17.72
N GLN A 369 25.56 11.64 -17.78
CA GLN A 369 25.32 13.06 -17.59
C GLN A 369 25.25 13.48 -16.11
N LYS A 370 24.61 12.66 -15.26
CA LYS A 370 24.39 12.96 -13.84
C LYS A 370 23.99 11.72 -13.05
N THR A 371 24.30 11.73 -11.76
CA THR A 371 23.74 10.76 -10.82
C THR A 371 22.26 11.06 -10.55
N ILE A 372 21.41 10.03 -10.60
CA ILE A 372 19.96 10.13 -10.33
C ILE A 372 19.60 9.14 -9.23
N GLU A 373 18.88 9.61 -8.21
CA GLU A 373 18.30 8.76 -7.17
C GLU A 373 17.02 8.10 -7.69
N LEU A 374 17.01 6.77 -7.73
CA LEU A 374 15.89 5.94 -8.17
C LEU A 374 15.16 5.40 -6.94
N ILE A 375 13.86 5.71 -6.83
CA ILE A 375 12.97 5.11 -5.84
C ILE A 375 12.24 3.95 -6.52
N VAL A 376 12.57 2.73 -6.12
CA VAL A 376 12.11 1.49 -6.75
C VAL A 376 11.60 0.50 -5.70
N SER A 377 10.85 -0.52 -6.11
CA SER A 377 10.51 -1.66 -5.24
C SER A 377 11.73 -2.55 -4.99
N THR A 378 11.70 -3.37 -3.94
CA THR A 378 12.76 -4.35 -3.63
C THR A 378 13.08 -5.27 -4.81
N TYR A 379 12.07 -5.69 -5.57
CA TYR A 379 12.26 -6.55 -6.74
C TYR A 379 12.94 -5.82 -7.90
N GLN A 380 12.55 -4.57 -8.16
CA GLN A 380 13.21 -3.74 -9.16
C GLN A 380 14.67 -3.46 -8.76
N ALA A 381 14.91 -3.21 -7.47
CA ALA A 381 16.25 -3.06 -6.92
C ALA A 381 17.12 -4.29 -7.15
N ALA A 382 16.60 -5.48 -6.82
CA ALA A 382 17.31 -6.73 -7.02
C ALA A 382 17.72 -6.93 -8.48
N VAL A 383 16.83 -6.63 -9.44
CA VAL A 383 17.15 -6.68 -10.88
C VAL A 383 18.24 -5.68 -11.26
N LEU A 384 18.15 -4.44 -10.81
CA LEU A 384 19.12 -3.39 -11.16
C LEU A 384 20.52 -3.67 -10.61
N LEU A 385 20.61 -4.25 -9.40
CA LEU A 385 21.89 -4.57 -8.77
C LEU A 385 22.68 -5.65 -9.52
N LEU A 386 22.01 -6.56 -10.26
CA LEU A 386 22.71 -7.55 -11.09
C LEU A 386 23.61 -6.90 -12.15
N PHE A 387 23.20 -5.73 -12.65
CA PHE A 387 23.93 -5.00 -13.69
C PHE A 387 25.21 -4.31 -13.16
N ASN A 388 25.46 -4.33 -11.86
CA ASN A 388 26.75 -3.88 -11.32
C ASN A 388 27.88 -4.88 -11.63
N SER A 389 27.55 -6.17 -11.81
CA SER A 389 28.53 -7.23 -12.11
C SER A 389 28.50 -7.68 -13.57
N SER A 390 27.44 -7.36 -14.31
CA SER A 390 27.23 -7.80 -15.69
C SER A 390 26.70 -6.66 -16.55
N ASN A 391 27.35 -6.36 -17.67
CA ASN A 391 26.89 -5.29 -18.57
C ASN A 391 25.61 -5.66 -19.31
N ARG A 392 25.44 -6.96 -19.66
CA ARG A 392 24.32 -7.48 -20.42
C ARG A 392 23.82 -8.79 -19.82
N LEU A 393 22.51 -8.94 -19.69
CA LEU A 393 21.85 -10.13 -19.14
C LEU A 393 20.63 -10.49 -19.97
N SER A 394 20.44 -11.78 -20.23
CA SER A 394 19.23 -12.33 -20.87
C SER A 394 18.08 -12.49 -19.88
N TYR A 395 16.86 -12.55 -20.41
CA TYR A 395 15.66 -12.83 -19.62
C TYR A 395 15.80 -14.10 -18.77
N SER A 396 16.32 -15.19 -19.35
CA SER A 396 16.52 -16.47 -18.66
C SER A 396 17.55 -16.39 -17.54
N GLU A 397 18.62 -15.64 -17.72
CA GLU A 397 19.65 -15.46 -16.68
C GLU A 397 19.11 -14.68 -15.48
N ILE A 398 18.37 -13.59 -15.73
CA ILE A 398 17.75 -12.80 -14.66
C ILE A 398 16.73 -13.65 -13.89
N MET A 399 15.93 -14.45 -14.60
CA MET A 399 14.95 -15.35 -14.00
C MET A 399 15.62 -16.39 -13.10
N ALA A 400 16.69 -17.02 -13.57
CA ALA A 400 17.42 -18.04 -12.83
C ALA A 400 18.17 -17.45 -11.62
N GLN A 401 18.83 -16.30 -11.78
CA GLN A 401 19.61 -15.68 -10.71
C GLN A 401 18.72 -15.22 -9.56
N LEU A 402 17.57 -14.58 -9.86
CA LEU A 402 16.67 -14.06 -8.83
C LEU A 402 15.60 -15.05 -8.36
N ASN A 403 15.42 -16.18 -9.05
CA ASN A 403 14.35 -17.15 -8.79
C ASN A 403 12.94 -16.52 -8.88
N LEU A 404 12.70 -15.73 -9.92
CA LEU A 404 11.41 -15.03 -10.14
C LEU A 404 10.47 -15.83 -11.05
N THR A 405 9.16 -15.66 -10.85
CA THR A 405 8.15 -16.21 -11.76
C THR A 405 8.12 -15.44 -13.09
N HIS A 406 7.67 -16.09 -14.16
CA HIS A 406 7.53 -15.46 -15.48
C HIS A 406 6.67 -14.18 -15.43
N GLU A 407 5.53 -14.26 -14.74
CA GLU A 407 4.58 -13.15 -14.61
C GLU A 407 5.19 -11.93 -13.91
N ASP A 408 5.88 -12.13 -12.79
CA ASP A 408 6.50 -11.03 -12.05
C ASP A 408 7.71 -10.46 -12.80
N LEU A 409 8.52 -11.30 -13.44
CA LEU A 409 9.70 -10.85 -14.17
C LEU A 409 9.33 -10.00 -15.39
N VAL A 410 8.31 -10.39 -16.15
CA VAL A 410 7.79 -9.59 -17.28
C VAL A 410 7.36 -8.20 -16.79
N ARG A 411 6.64 -8.14 -15.65
CA ARG A 411 6.18 -6.89 -15.06
C ARG A 411 7.33 -5.98 -14.64
N LEU A 412 8.35 -6.55 -14.00
CA LEU A 412 9.54 -5.85 -13.54
C LEU A 412 10.36 -5.31 -14.71
N LEU A 413 10.70 -6.15 -15.69
CA LEU A 413 11.49 -5.75 -16.84
C LEU A 413 10.77 -4.70 -17.68
N HIS A 414 9.45 -4.88 -17.93
CA HIS A 414 8.67 -3.87 -18.65
C HIS A 414 8.72 -2.50 -17.95
N SER A 415 8.65 -2.46 -16.61
CA SER A 415 8.73 -1.21 -15.84
C SER A 415 10.09 -0.51 -15.94
N LEU A 416 11.17 -1.27 -16.16
CA LEU A 416 12.55 -0.77 -16.20
C LEU A 416 13.05 -0.48 -17.63
N SER A 417 12.47 -1.12 -18.66
CA SER A 417 12.98 -1.01 -20.05
C SER A 417 11.99 -0.42 -21.06
N CYS A 418 10.70 -0.71 -20.93
CA CYS A 418 9.69 -0.37 -21.94
C CYS A 418 8.81 0.82 -21.53
N ALA A 419 8.69 1.08 -20.23
CA ALA A 419 7.86 2.15 -19.67
C ALA A 419 8.49 3.55 -19.87
N LYS A 420 7.96 4.54 -19.13
CA LYS A 420 8.39 5.94 -19.19
C LYS A 420 9.90 6.10 -18.92
N TYR A 421 10.41 5.41 -17.91
CA TYR A 421 11.81 5.49 -17.48
C TYR A 421 12.58 4.27 -17.99
N LYS A 422 13.30 4.45 -19.10
CA LYS A 422 14.09 3.40 -19.76
C LYS A 422 15.48 3.29 -19.12
N ILE A 423 15.51 2.82 -17.88
CA ILE A 423 16.75 2.59 -17.13
C ILE A 423 17.56 1.44 -17.73
N LEU A 424 16.87 0.43 -18.27
CA LEU A 424 17.45 -0.65 -19.05
C LEU A 424 17.14 -0.45 -20.53
N THR A 425 18.14 -0.67 -21.37
CA THR A 425 17.94 -0.88 -22.81
C THR A 425 17.61 -2.34 -23.07
N LYS A 426 16.82 -2.58 -24.11
CA LYS A 426 16.29 -3.88 -24.46
C LYS A 426 16.59 -4.19 -25.93
N GLU A 427 17.10 -5.39 -26.19
CA GLU A 427 17.29 -5.93 -27.54
C GLU A 427 16.55 -7.27 -27.68
N PRO A 428 15.60 -7.40 -28.64
CA PRO A 428 15.12 -6.39 -29.58
C PRO A 428 14.26 -5.29 -28.93
N ASN A 429 14.37 -4.07 -29.43
CA ASN A 429 13.65 -2.89 -28.91
C ASN A 429 12.17 -2.92 -29.30
N THR A 430 11.38 -3.70 -28.56
CA THR A 430 9.93 -3.80 -28.69
C THR A 430 9.23 -3.38 -27.40
N ARG A 431 7.92 -3.12 -27.49
CA ARG A 431 7.09 -2.68 -26.35
C ARG A 431 6.67 -3.82 -25.41
N THR A 432 6.93 -5.06 -25.77
CA THR A 432 6.59 -6.27 -24.99
C THR A 432 7.86 -6.95 -24.47
N ILE A 433 7.75 -7.76 -23.42
CA ILE A 433 8.85 -8.59 -22.89
C ILE A 433 8.63 -10.04 -23.31
N SER A 434 9.67 -10.64 -23.86
CA SER A 434 9.74 -12.02 -24.37
C SER A 434 10.94 -12.72 -23.73
N GLN A 435 10.91 -14.06 -23.70
CA GLN A 435 11.94 -14.86 -23.03
C GLN A 435 13.29 -14.87 -23.76
N THR A 436 13.31 -14.47 -25.03
CA THR A 436 14.54 -14.35 -25.84
C THR A 436 15.21 -12.98 -25.74
N ASP A 437 14.63 -12.07 -24.95
CA ASP A 437 15.11 -10.70 -24.86
C ASP A 437 16.37 -10.59 -24.01
N SER A 438 17.21 -9.62 -24.35
CA SER A 438 18.40 -9.26 -23.59
C SER A 438 18.35 -7.79 -23.16
N PHE A 439 18.92 -7.52 -22.00
CA PHE A 439 18.85 -6.24 -21.32
C PHE A 439 20.26 -5.75 -20.99
N GLU A 440 20.45 -4.44 -21.08
CA GLU A 440 21.71 -3.77 -20.76
C GLU A 440 21.43 -2.44 -20.06
N PHE A 441 22.29 -2.02 -19.14
CA PHE A 441 22.14 -0.76 -18.43
C PHE A 441 22.25 0.45 -19.35
N ASN A 442 21.27 1.36 -19.31
CA ASN A 442 21.23 2.55 -20.16
C ASN A 442 22.06 3.69 -19.56
N PHE A 443 23.37 3.72 -19.81
CA PHE A 443 24.26 4.80 -19.34
C PHE A 443 23.85 6.20 -19.84
N LYS A 444 23.17 6.28 -20.98
CA LYS A 444 22.75 7.54 -21.64
C LYS A 444 21.42 8.09 -21.10
N PHE A 445 20.78 7.39 -20.16
CA PHE A 445 19.51 7.85 -19.58
C PHE A 445 19.69 9.19 -18.85
N THR A 446 18.71 10.08 -19.03
CA THR A 446 18.66 11.37 -18.34
C THR A 446 17.20 11.78 -18.10
N ASP A 447 16.96 12.51 -17.02
CA ASP A 447 15.66 13.07 -16.66
C ASP A 447 15.86 14.52 -16.19
N ARG A 448 14.80 15.33 -16.09
CA ARG A 448 14.91 16.68 -15.49
C ARG A 448 15.08 16.58 -13.97
N MET A 449 14.38 15.66 -13.34
CA MET A 449 14.42 15.45 -11.89
C MET A 449 15.70 14.72 -11.49
N ARG A 450 16.22 15.01 -10.28
CA ARG A 450 17.36 14.28 -9.68
C ARG A 450 16.92 13.07 -8.86
N ARG A 451 15.63 12.99 -8.55
CA ARG A 451 15.00 11.91 -7.81
C ARG A 451 13.74 11.49 -8.55
N ILE A 452 13.66 10.22 -8.96
CA ILE A 452 12.52 9.70 -9.71
C ILE A 452 11.99 8.42 -9.07
N LYS A 453 10.66 8.28 -9.03
CA LYS A 453 9.99 7.04 -8.59
C LYS A 453 9.56 6.24 -9.81
N ILE A 454 10.01 4.99 -9.89
CA ILE A 454 9.65 4.09 -10.99
C ILE A 454 8.42 3.28 -10.54
N PRO A 455 7.23 3.54 -11.11
CA PRO A 455 6.03 2.82 -10.72
C PRO A 455 6.08 1.37 -11.21
N LEU A 456 5.66 0.44 -10.35
CA LEU A 456 5.36 -0.92 -10.75
C LEU A 456 3.95 -0.96 -11.37
N LEU A 457 3.74 -1.80 -12.38
CA LEU A 457 2.39 -1.99 -12.93
C LEU A 457 1.47 -2.60 -11.84
N PRO A 458 0.24 -2.07 -11.66
CA PRO A 458 -0.70 -2.61 -10.68
C PRO A 458 -1.12 -4.04 -11.04
N VAL A 459 -1.24 -4.92 -10.05
CA VAL A 459 -1.83 -6.26 -10.21
C VAL A 459 -3.30 -6.19 -9.83
N ASP A 460 -4.17 -6.80 -10.65
CA ASP A 460 -5.61 -6.89 -10.34
C ASP A 460 -5.86 -8.01 -9.32
N GLU A 461 -5.73 -7.69 -8.03
CA GLU A 461 -5.89 -8.65 -6.92
C GLU A 461 -7.37 -8.94 -6.55
N ARG A 462 -8.34 -8.40 -7.30
CA ARG A 462 -9.78 -8.47 -6.94
C ARG A 462 -10.27 -9.89 -6.72
N LYS A 463 -9.92 -10.82 -7.63
CA LYS A 463 -10.37 -12.23 -7.55
C LYS A 463 -9.85 -12.93 -6.28
N LYS A 464 -8.59 -12.71 -5.94
CA LYS A 464 -7.96 -13.33 -4.77
C LYS A 464 -8.57 -12.85 -3.45
N VAL A 465 -8.86 -11.55 -3.36
CA VAL A 465 -9.52 -10.98 -2.16
C VAL A 465 -10.90 -11.60 -1.94
N VAL A 466 -11.66 -11.84 -3.01
CA VAL A 466 -12.96 -12.52 -2.94
C VAL A 466 -12.80 -13.96 -2.45
N GLU A 467 -11.86 -14.71 -3.01
CA GLU A 467 -11.57 -16.11 -2.60
C GLU A 467 -11.17 -16.22 -1.12
N ASP A 468 -10.33 -15.31 -0.63
CA ASP A 468 -9.89 -15.27 0.78
C ASP A 468 -11.07 -14.95 1.73
N VAL A 469 -11.95 -14.02 1.35
CA VAL A 469 -13.17 -13.70 2.11
C VAL A 469 -14.10 -14.91 2.19
N ASP A 470 -14.29 -15.63 1.08
CA ASP A 470 -15.13 -16.83 1.07
C ASP A 470 -14.53 -17.95 1.93
N LYS A 471 -13.21 -18.05 1.99
CA LYS A 471 -12.51 -19.02 2.84
C LYS A 471 -12.67 -18.69 4.33
N ASP A 472 -12.51 -17.42 4.71
CA ASP A 472 -12.72 -16.97 6.09
C ASP A 472 -14.16 -17.18 6.55
N ARG A 473 -15.14 -16.97 5.66
CA ARG A 473 -16.57 -17.25 5.93
C ARG A 473 -16.82 -18.71 6.22
N ARG A 474 -16.24 -19.63 5.43
CA ARG A 474 -16.34 -21.07 5.67
C ARG A 474 -15.84 -21.44 7.07
N TYR A 475 -14.65 -20.97 7.45
CA TYR A 475 -14.11 -21.24 8.79
C TYR A 475 -14.93 -20.64 9.93
N ALA A 476 -15.50 -19.46 9.73
CA ALA A 476 -16.39 -18.84 10.71
C ALA A 476 -17.70 -19.63 10.87
N ILE A 477 -18.25 -20.17 9.78
CA ILE A 477 -19.40 -21.09 9.81
C ILE A 477 -19.04 -22.34 10.61
N ASP A 478 -17.93 -23.00 10.28
CA ASP A 478 -17.50 -24.22 10.97
C ASP A 478 -17.30 -24.00 12.48
N ALA A 479 -16.66 -22.88 12.85
CA ALA A 479 -16.45 -22.53 14.24
C ALA A 479 -17.77 -22.26 14.99
N ALA A 480 -18.76 -21.65 14.34
CA ALA A 480 -20.08 -21.42 14.92
C ALA A 480 -20.85 -22.72 15.11
N ILE A 481 -20.86 -23.60 14.11
CA ILE A 481 -21.45 -24.95 14.21
C ILE A 481 -20.84 -25.71 15.38
N VAL A 482 -19.51 -25.73 15.49
CA VAL A 482 -18.81 -26.42 16.58
C VAL A 482 -19.18 -25.84 17.96
N ARG A 483 -19.31 -24.51 18.09
CA ARG A 483 -19.73 -23.88 19.36
C ARG A 483 -21.17 -24.27 19.74
N ILE A 484 -22.10 -24.22 18.78
CA ILE A 484 -23.52 -24.57 19.00
C ILE A 484 -23.64 -26.05 19.36
N MET A 485 -23.01 -26.94 18.58
CA MET A 485 -23.07 -28.38 18.83
C MET A 485 -22.42 -28.77 20.15
N LYS A 486 -21.31 -28.12 20.55
CA LYS A 486 -20.70 -28.36 21.88
C LYS A 486 -21.61 -27.93 23.03
N SER A 487 -22.38 -26.86 22.86
CA SER A 487 -23.30 -26.35 23.88
C SER A 487 -24.57 -27.19 23.98
N ARG A 488 -25.22 -27.46 22.85
CA ARG A 488 -26.54 -28.11 22.79
C ARG A 488 -26.47 -29.64 22.80
N LYS A 489 -25.34 -30.24 22.41
CA LYS A 489 -25.06 -31.69 22.27
C LYS A 489 -25.91 -32.42 21.21
N VAL A 490 -27.20 -32.11 21.10
CA VAL A 490 -28.14 -32.64 20.10
C VAL A 490 -29.03 -31.49 19.63
N LEU A 491 -29.13 -31.28 18.32
CA LEU A 491 -29.96 -30.24 17.73
C LEU A 491 -30.44 -30.69 16.34
N GLY A 492 -31.68 -30.40 15.98
CA GLY A 492 -32.17 -30.70 14.63
C GLY A 492 -31.48 -29.84 13.59
N HIS A 493 -31.20 -30.36 12.39
CA HIS A 493 -30.47 -29.64 11.34
C HIS A 493 -31.08 -28.27 11.01
N GLN A 494 -32.41 -28.16 10.90
CA GLN A 494 -33.09 -26.87 10.67
C GLN A 494 -32.89 -25.86 11.82
N GLN A 495 -32.86 -26.35 13.07
CA GLN A 495 -32.59 -25.51 14.24
C GLN A 495 -31.12 -25.11 14.32
N LEU A 496 -30.20 -26.01 13.95
CA LEU A 496 -28.77 -25.72 13.85
C LEU A 496 -28.49 -24.64 12.80
N VAL A 497 -29.08 -24.76 11.62
CA VAL A 497 -28.98 -23.74 10.57
C VAL A 497 -29.51 -22.40 11.07
N SER A 498 -30.67 -22.38 11.72
CA SER A 498 -31.25 -21.15 12.28
C SER A 498 -30.35 -20.50 13.34
N GLU A 499 -29.84 -21.27 14.30
CA GLU A 499 -28.97 -20.77 15.38
C GLU A 499 -27.59 -20.34 14.85
N CYS A 500 -27.06 -21.02 13.82
CA CYS A 500 -25.85 -20.60 13.12
C CYS A 500 -26.04 -19.28 12.37
N VAL A 501 -27.14 -19.16 11.62
CA VAL A 501 -27.49 -17.92 10.93
C VAL A 501 -27.66 -16.80 11.95
N GLU A 502 -28.31 -17.05 13.08
CA GLU A 502 -28.46 -16.04 14.14
C GLU A 502 -27.12 -15.61 14.75
N GLN A 503 -26.22 -16.54 15.10
CA GLN A 503 -24.90 -16.21 15.63
C GLN A 503 -24.02 -15.46 14.63
N LEU A 504 -24.04 -15.89 13.37
CA LEU A 504 -23.19 -15.33 12.32
C LEU A 504 -23.78 -14.08 11.70
N SER A 505 -25.09 -13.84 11.82
CA SER A 505 -25.78 -12.65 11.28
C SER A 505 -25.18 -11.32 11.73
N ARG A 506 -24.47 -11.32 12.87
CA ARG A 506 -23.73 -10.17 13.39
C ARG A 506 -22.43 -9.88 12.62
N MET A 507 -21.91 -10.84 11.86
CA MET A 507 -20.65 -10.75 11.11
C MET A 507 -20.83 -10.87 9.58
N PHE A 508 -21.68 -11.79 9.11
CA PHE A 508 -22.07 -11.96 7.71
C PHE A 508 -23.32 -12.84 7.62
N LYS A 509 -24.12 -12.69 6.56
CA LYS A 509 -25.28 -13.55 6.31
C LYS A 509 -24.83 -14.87 5.67
N PRO A 510 -24.88 -16.03 6.34
CA PRO A 510 -24.41 -17.28 5.75
C PRO A 510 -25.43 -17.78 4.71
N ASN A 511 -24.94 -18.28 3.58
CA ASN A 511 -25.80 -18.96 2.62
C ASN A 511 -26.23 -20.33 3.20
N THR A 512 -27.53 -20.59 3.25
CA THR A 512 -28.11 -21.83 3.79
C THR A 512 -27.60 -23.07 3.05
N ARG A 513 -27.25 -22.94 1.76
CA ARG A 513 -26.65 -24.03 0.98
C ARG A 513 -25.21 -24.35 1.40
N THR A 514 -24.45 -23.34 1.80
CA THR A 514 -23.06 -23.53 2.27
C THR A 514 -23.05 -24.23 3.61
N ILE A 515 -23.94 -23.82 4.54
CA ILE A 515 -24.12 -24.51 5.84
C ILE A 515 -24.54 -25.98 5.62
N SER A 516 -25.50 -26.23 4.71
CA SER A 516 -25.95 -27.60 4.41
C SER A 516 -24.89 -28.49 3.74
N GLN A 517 -23.89 -27.89 3.08
CA GLN A 517 -22.77 -28.62 2.47
C GLN A 517 -21.66 -28.92 3.48
N THR A 518 -21.41 -28.04 4.45
CA THR A 518 -20.47 -28.31 5.57
C THR A 518 -21.01 -29.32 6.57
N ASP A 519 -22.31 -29.65 6.55
CA ASP A 519 -22.86 -30.76 7.35
C ASP A 519 -22.33 -32.15 6.96
N SER A 520 -21.50 -32.25 5.91
CA SER A 520 -20.69 -33.43 5.61
C SER A 520 -19.43 -33.57 6.49
N PHE A 521 -19.38 -32.90 7.65
CA PHE A 521 -18.37 -33.16 8.65
C PHE A 521 -18.57 -34.55 9.30
N GLU A 522 -17.70 -35.47 8.91
CA GLU A 522 -17.46 -36.75 9.58
C GLU A 522 -17.00 -36.51 11.02
N PHE A 523 -17.94 -36.58 11.96
CA PHE A 523 -17.61 -36.83 13.36
C PHE A 523 -17.18 -38.30 13.51
N ASN A 524 -15.88 -38.56 13.40
CA ASN A 524 -15.33 -39.88 13.63
C ASN A 524 -15.39 -40.25 15.13
N SER A 525 -16.27 -41.21 15.40
CA SER A 525 -16.35 -42.12 16.54
C SER A 525 -16.63 -41.54 17.93
N LYS A 526 -17.74 -42.05 18.51
CA LYS A 526 -18.14 -42.06 19.91
C LYS A 526 -19.21 -41.07 20.36
N PHE A 527 -20.23 -40.78 19.56
CA PHE A 527 -21.55 -40.49 20.15
C PHE A 527 -22.45 -41.70 19.94
N THR A 528 -22.54 -42.52 20.98
CA THR A 528 -23.51 -43.61 21.09
C THR A 528 -24.86 -43.01 21.45
N ASP A 529 -25.69 -42.74 20.44
CA ASP A 529 -27.13 -42.80 20.66
C ASP A 529 -27.86 -43.31 19.42
N ARG A 530 -28.82 -44.20 19.65
CA ARG A 530 -29.54 -44.99 18.65
C ARG A 530 -30.80 -44.22 18.24
N MET A 531 -30.76 -43.44 17.16
CA MET A 531 -31.92 -43.32 16.24
C MET A 531 -31.56 -42.56 14.96
N ARG A 532 -31.90 -43.18 13.82
CA ARG A 532 -31.76 -42.74 12.41
C ARG A 532 -30.37 -42.93 11.77
N ARG A 533 -30.14 -44.18 11.33
CA ARG A 533 -29.06 -44.58 10.41
C ARG A 533 -29.43 -44.17 8.97
N ILE A 534 -28.62 -43.34 8.33
CA ILE A 534 -28.55 -43.27 6.86
C ILE A 534 -27.39 -44.20 6.44
N LYS A 535 -27.68 -45.20 5.59
CA LYS A 535 -26.65 -46.09 5.02
C LYS A 535 -25.86 -45.30 3.97
N ILE A 536 -24.53 -45.31 4.10
CA ILE A 536 -23.58 -44.75 3.13
C ILE A 536 -22.85 -45.94 2.44
N PRO A 537 -22.55 -45.89 1.12
CA PRO A 537 -21.68 -46.85 0.47
C PRO A 537 -20.25 -46.74 1.02
N LEU A 538 -19.61 -47.86 1.33
CA LEU A 538 -18.26 -47.84 1.92
C LEU A 538 -17.20 -47.49 0.87
N PRO A 539 -16.18 -46.67 1.21
CA PRO A 539 -15.00 -46.52 0.37
C PRO A 539 -14.21 -47.86 0.29
N PRO A 540 -13.37 -48.06 -0.74
CA PRO A 540 -12.59 -49.27 -0.92
C PRO A 540 -11.77 -49.64 0.32
N VAL A 541 -11.62 -50.94 0.57
CA VAL A 541 -11.06 -51.53 1.81
C VAL A 541 -9.66 -50.99 2.16
N ASP A 542 -8.88 -50.56 1.17
CA ASP A 542 -7.50 -50.08 1.37
C ASP A 542 -7.42 -48.66 1.95
N GLU A 543 -8.36 -47.77 1.64
CA GLU A 543 -8.38 -46.43 2.23
C GLU A 543 -8.79 -46.46 3.70
N ARG A 544 -9.66 -47.41 4.08
CA ARG A 544 -10.03 -47.61 5.49
C ARG A 544 -8.86 -48.06 6.35
N LYS A 545 -7.99 -48.93 5.84
CA LYS A 545 -6.79 -49.37 6.57
C LYS A 545 -5.83 -48.20 6.78
N LYS A 546 -5.63 -47.39 5.75
CA LYS A 546 -4.72 -46.23 5.79
C LYS A 546 -5.17 -45.16 6.78
N VAL A 547 -6.46 -44.84 6.81
CA VAL A 547 -7.03 -43.88 7.77
C VAL A 547 -6.93 -44.39 9.21
N VAL A 548 -7.12 -45.69 9.44
CA VAL A 548 -6.94 -46.28 10.78
C VAL A 548 -5.47 -46.24 11.21
N GLU A 549 -4.54 -46.55 10.31
CA GLU A 549 -3.11 -46.47 10.58
C GLU A 549 -2.63 -45.05 10.91
N ASP A 550 -3.10 -44.04 10.16
CA ASP A 550 -2.75 -42.63 10.37
C ASP A 550 -3.32 -42.11 11.70
N VAL A 551 -4.57 -42.46 12.01
CA VAL A 551 -5.20 -42.09 13.29
C VAL A 551 -4.49 -42.76 14.48
N ASP A 552 -4.08 -44.01 14.35
CA ASP A 552 -3.33 -44.70 15.41
C ASP A 552 -1.90 -44.16 15.54
N LYS A 553 -1.32 -43.66 14.45
CA LYS A 553 -0.02 -42.97 14.45
C LYS A 553 -0.09 -41.63 15.19
N ASP A 554 -1.10 -40.81 14.92
CA ASP A 554 -1.31 -39.54 15.62
C ASP A 554 -1.61 -39.73 17.11
N ARG A 555 -2.36 -40.78 17.46
CA ARG A 555 -2.61 -41.16 18.86
C ARG A 555 -1.31 -41.56 19.58
N ARG A 556 -0.43 -42.32 18.93
CA ARG A 556 0.89 -42.66 19.48
C ARG A 556 1.71 -41.41 19.77
N TYR A 557 1.78 -40.45 18.84
CA TYR A 557 2.50 -39.19 19.08
C TYR A 557 1.91 -38.37 20.23
N ALA A 558 0.59 -38.34 20.39
CA ALA A 558 -0.06 -37.64 21.49
C ALA A 558 0.25 -38.28 22.86
N ILE A 559 0.35 -39.61 22.91
CA ILE A 559 0.74 -40.37 24.11
C ILE A 559 2.21 -40.09 24.46
N ASP A 560 3.10 -40.14 23.48
CA ASP A 560 4.52 -39.89 23.68
C ASP A 560 4.77 -38.48 24.23
N ALA A 561 4.05 -37.49 23.68
CA ALA A 561 4.11 -36.12 24.15
C ALA A 561 3.55 -35.94 25.58
N ALA A 562 2.60 -36.78 26.01
CA ALA A 562 2.08 -36.77 27.38
C ALA A 562 3.08 -37.39 28.35
N ILE A 563 3.65 -38.56 28.02
CA ILE A 563 4.69 -39.23 28.80
C ILE A 563 5.90 -38.32 28.99
N VAL A 564 6.38 -37.69 27.92
CA VAL A 564 7.51 -36.76 27.98
C VAL A 564 7.21 -35.57 28.89
N ARG A 565 6.00 -34.99 28.84
CA ARG A 565 5.61 -33.88 29.72
C ARG A 565 5.59 -34.29 31.20
N ILE A 566 4.99 -35.43 31.51
CA ILE A 566 4.86 -35.92 32.89
C ILE A 566 6.24 -36.33 33.45
N MET A 567 7.06 -37.03 32.66
CA MET A 567 8.39 -37.43 33.09
C MET A 567 9.34 -36.24 33.27
N LYS A 568 9.20 -35.19 32.45
CA LYS A 568 10.01 -33.97 32.56
C LYS A 568 9.71 -33.16 33.82
N SER A 569 8.48 -33.23 34.36
CA SER A 569 8.09 -32.54 35.59
C SER A 569 8.39 -33.34 36.86
N ARG A 570 8.16 -34.65 36.86
CA ARG A 570 8.20 -35.50 38.07
C ARG A 570 9.53 -36.23 38.28
N LYS A 571 10.36 -36.36 37.24
CA LYS A 571 11.69 -37.02 37.19
C LYS A 571 11.75 -38.51 37.56
N VAL A 572 10.94 -39.01 38.50
CA VAL A 572 10.79 -40.43 38.85
C VAL A 572 9.33 -40.71 39.20
N LEU A 573 8.72 -41.74 38.62
CA LEU A 573 7.32 -42.10 38.81
C LEU A 573 7.14 -43.61 38.67
N ALA A 574 6.27 -44.20 39.50
CA ALA A 574 5.88 -45.60 39.35
C ALA A 574 4.99 -45.78 38.10
N HIS A 575 5.08 -46.93 37.42
CA HIS A 575 4.39 -47.16 36.15
C HIS A 575 2.86 -46.94 36.26
N GLN A 576 2.22 -47.46 37.32
CA GLN A 576 0.79 -47.26 37.54
C GLN A 576 0.40 -45.79 37.74
N GLN A 577 1.26 -44.99 38.38
CA GLN A 577 1.02 -43.56 38.57
C GLN A 577 1.21 -42.77 37.27
N LEU A 578 2.23 -43.12 36.46
CA LEU A 578 2.43 -42.55 35.13
C LEU A 578 1.25 -42.85 34.20
N VAL A 579 0.73 -44.09 34.23
CA VAL A 579 -0.45 -44.49 33.44
C VAL A 579 -1.68 -43.72 33.90
N SER A 580 -1.92 -43.60 35.20
CA SER A 580 -3.04 -42.82 35.74
C SER A 580 -3.00 -41.35 35.31
N GLU A 581 -1.85 -40.68 35.45
CA GLU A 581 -1.69 -39.29 35.03
C GLU A 581 -1.77 -39.11 33.51
N CYS A 582 -1.23 -40.05 32.72
CA CYS A 582 -1.38 -40.04 31.27
C CYS A 582 -2.85 -40.20 30.87
N VAL A 583 -3.58 -41.13 31.51
CA VAL A 583 -5.00 -41.33 31.29
C VAL A 583 -5.78 -40.08 31.68
N GLU A 584 -5.44 -39.41 32.78
CA GLU A 584 -6.10 -38.16 33.17
C GLU A 584 -5.86 -37.03 32.16
N GLN A 585 -4.61 -36.83 31.70
CA GLN A 585 -4.30 -35.82 30.68
C GLN A 585 -4.94 -36.13 29.33
N LEU A 586 -4.89 -37.40 28.90
CA LEU A 586 -5.41 -37.85 27.61
C LEU A 586 -6.92 -38.03 27.63
N SER A 587 -7.55 -38.23 28.79
CA SER A 587 -9.02 -38.31 28.93
C SER A 587 -9.71 -36.99 28.56
N ARG A 588 -8.98 -35.87 28.64
CA ARG A 588 -9.42 -34.55 28.17
C ARG A 588 -9.38 -34.42 26.64
N MET A 589 -8.59 -35.25 25.97
CA MET A 589 -8.42 -35.29 24.51
C MET A 589 -9.14 -36.48 23.83
N PHE A 590 -9.36 -37.59 24.54
CA PHE A 590 -9.94 -38.83 24.01
C PHE A 590 -10.98 -39.41 25.00
N LYS A 591 -12.14 -39.89 24.51
CA LYS A 591 -13.23 -40.42 25.39
C LYS A 591 -12.82 -41.69 26.18
N VAL A 592 -13.19 -41.71 27.46
CA VAL A 592 -12.90 -42.69 28.55
C VAL A 592 -13.01 -44.18 28.17
N ILE A 593 -13.94 -44.57 27.31
CA ILE A 593 -14.09 -45.99 26.85
C ILE A 593 -12.83 -46.52 26.13
N PHE A 594 -11.95 -45.65 25.61
CA PHE A 594 -10.66 -46.09 25.04
C PHE A 594 -9.58 -46.32 26.08
N ALA A 595 -9.60 -45.59 27.20
CA ALA A 595 -8.60 -45.77 28.27
C ALA A 595 -8.70 -47.17 28.89
N ILE A 596 -9.89 -47.74 28.94
CA ILE A 596 -10.16 -49.11 29.44
C ILE A 596 -9.67 -50.18 28.45
N ASN A 597 -9.93 -50.03 27.14
CA ASN A 597 -9.39 -50.95 26.12
C ASN A 597 -7.86 -50.83 25.96
N PHE A 598 -7.28 -49.67 26.27
CA PHE A 598 -5.84 -49.45 26.28
C PHE A 598 -5.15 -50.02 27.54
N LEU A 599 -5.83 -49.97 28.71
CA LEU A 599 -5.41 -50.68 29.92
C LEU A 599 -5.33 -52.20 29.70
N LEU A 600 -6.25 -52.77 28.92
CA LEU A 600 -6.23 -54.19 28.52
C LEU A 600 -5.11 -54.51 27.50
N LEU A 601 -4.70 -53.57 26.64
CA LEU A 601 -3.64 -53.77 25.65
C LEU A 601 -2.23 -53.62 26.24
N ILE A 602 -2.03 -52.72 27.19
CA ILE A 602 -0.76 -52.58 27.94
C ILE A 602 -0.52 -53.79 28.85
N THR A 603 -1.58 -54.43 29.33
CA THR A 603 -1.48 -55.60 30.22
C THR A 603 -1.40 -56.94 29.49
N SER A 604 -1.80 -57.02 28.20
CA SER A 604 -1.84 -58.30 27.47
C SER A 604 -0.74 -58.49 26.43
N ASP A 605 -0.21 -57.45 25.80
CA ASP A 605 0.88 -57.59 24.81
C ASP A 605 2.04 -56.66 25.16
N GLY A 606 3.13 -57.27 25.65
CA GLY A 606 4.38 -56.63 26.07
C GLY A 606 5.18 -55.95 24.96
N THR A 607 4.55 -55.24 24.03
CA THR A 607 5.17 -54.60 22.87
C THR A 607 4.92 -53.09 22.84
N CYS A 608 5.46 -52.38 23.82
CA CYS A 608 5.84 -50.97 23.70
C CYS A 608 7.36 -50.87 23.49
N SER A 609 7.87 -51.47 22.40
CA SER A 609 9.32 -51.73 22.23
C SER A 609 10.16 -50.52 21.79
N LEU A 610 9.55 -49.42 21.33
CA LEU A 610 10.32 -48.27 20.82
C LEU A 610 10.73 -47.27 21.92
N ILE A 611 9.88 -47.07 22.93
CA ILE A 611 10.10 -46.08 24.00
C ILE A 611 10.86 -46.68 25.18
N LEU A 612 10.71 -47.99 25.45
CA LEU A 612 11.54 -48.70 26.43
C LEU A 612 13.04 -48.72 26.03
N LYS A 613 13.36 -48.65 24.73
CA LYS A 613 14.75 -48.52 24.25
C LYS A 613 15.32 -47.11 24.41
N GLN A 614 14.51 -46.06 24.25
CA GLN A 614 14.96 -44.67 24.40
C GLN A 614 14.89 -44.15 25.85
N LEU A 615 14.03 -44.71 26.72
CA LEU A 615 13.97 -44.33 28.14
C LEU A 615 15.12 -44.93 28.98
N ARG A 616 15.80 -45.98 28.50
CA ARG A 616 16.98 -46.57 29.18
C ARG A 616 18.21 -45.66 29.23
N SER A 617 18.28 -44.58 28.45
CA SER A 617 19.47 -43.71 28.38
C SER A 617 19.37 -42.40 29.18
N GLY A 618 18.40 -42.23 30.08
CA GLY A 618 18.36 -41.00 30.89
C GLY A 618 17.37 -40.90 32.05
N TRP A 619 16.43 -41.83 32.23
CA TRP A 619 15.41 -41.74 33.28
C TRP A 619 15.16 -43.11 33.93
N LYS A 620 15.33 -43.22 35.26
CA LYS A 620 15.12 -44.48 36.01
C LYS A 620 13.62 -44.71 36.23
N ILE A 621 13.07 -45.73 35.59
CA ILE A 621 11.79 -46.35 35.96
C ILE A 621 12.12 -47.46 36.97
N SER A 622 11.60 -47.37 38.20
CA SER A 622 11.71 -48.45 39.18
C SER A 622 10.90 -49.66 38.69
N SER A 623 11.50 -50.85 38.82
CA SER A 623 11.06 -52.15 38.31
C SER A 623 9.58 -52.46 38.55
N LEU A 624 8.96 -53.07 37.52
CA LEU A 624 7.77 -53.89 37.64
C LEU A 624 8.16 -55.20 38.34
N GLU A 625 7.83 -55.33 39.63
CA GLU A 625 7.68 -56.62 40.27
C GLU A 625 6.19 -56.86 40.52
N THR A 626 5.64 -57.81 39.75
CA THR A 626 4.55 -58.73 40.09
C THR A 626 3.25 -58.16 40.68
N ILE A 627 2.23 -58.00 39.83
CA ILE A 627 0.97 -58.78 39.74
C ILE A 627 -0.04 -58.00 38.90
#